data_AF-A0AAV9LSU2-F1
#
_entry.id   AF-A0AAV9LSU2-F1
#
_cell.length_a   1.000
_cell.length_b   1.000
_cell.length_c   1.000
_cell.angle_alpha   90.00
_cell.angle_beta   90.00
_cell.angle_gamma   90.00
#
_symmetry.space_group_name_H-M   'P 1'
#
loop_
_entity.id
_entity.type
_entity.pdbx_description
1 polymer ?
#
loop_
_entity_poly.entity_id
_entity_poly.type
_entity_poly.pdbx_seq_one_letter_code
_entity_poly.pdbx_strand_id
1 'polypeptide(L)'
;MRLLNNDLSSHEEEQTRGDAASSIECYMKEHGVTKEEAHTKIRNIIQNYWKDLNEENFKVDVAIVPRVLLVPIINLARVAEFLYIDEDAYTFSKNNLKDVISAMVIDPII
;
A
#
# COMPACT_ATOMS: atom_id res chain seq x y z
N MET A 1 -5.51 3.22 1.68
CA MET A 1 -4.26 2.99 0.93
C MET A 1 -3.74 1.56 1.06
N ARG A 2 -3.41 1.05 2.27
CA ARG A 2 -2.87 -0.31 2.45
C ARG A 2 -3.66 -1.42 1.74
N LEU A 3 -4.98 -1.48 1.94
CA LEU A 3 -5.83 -2.52 1.33
C LEU A 3 -5.81 -2.42 -0.21
N LEU A 4 -5.95 -1.21 -0.75
CA LEU A 4 -5.91 -1.00 -2.21
C LEU A 4 -4.57 -1.44 -2.83
N ASN A 5 -3.44 -1.19 -2.15
CA ASN A 5 -2.14 -1.66 -2.61
C ASN A 5 -2.03 -3.19 -2.58
N ASN A 6 -2.53 -3.80 -1.50
CA ASN A 6 -2.54 -5.26 -1.34
C ASN A 6 -3.38 -5.87 -2.46
N ASP A 7 -4.65 -5.49 -2.60
CA ASP A 7 -5.55 -5.96 -3.64
C ASP A 7 -4.94 -5.80 -5.05
N LEU A 8 -4.27 -4.67 -5.35
CA LEU A 8 -3.55 -4.49 -6.63
C LEU A 8 -2.40 -5.47 -6.85
N SER A 9 -1.68 -5.82 -5.78
CA SER A 9 -0.47 -6.63 -5.86
C SER A 9 -0.78 -8.13 -5.90
N SER A 10 -1.83 -8.57 -5.21
CA SER A 10 -2.23 -9.97 -5.08
C SER A 10 -3.46 -10.34 -5.93
N HIS A 11 -4.03 -9.40 -6.70
CA HIS A 11 -5.28 -9.58 -7.46
C HIS A 11 -5.36 -10.92 -8.23
N GLU A 12 -4.36 -11.24 -9.05
CA GLU A 12 -4.40 -12.44 -9.91
C GLU A 12 -4.46 -13.74 -9.10
N GLU A 13 -3.79 -13.75 -7.96
CA GLU A 13 -3.66 -14.93 -7.12
C GLU A 13 -4.85 -15.10 -6.20
N GLU A 14 -5.38 -14.00 -5.68
CA GLU A 14 -6.65 -13.98 -4.95
C GLU A 14 -7.77 -14.53 -5.83
N GLN A 15 -7.82 -14.10 -7.11
CA GLN A 15 -8.76 -14.66 -8.09
C GLN A 15 -8.52 -16.15 -8.35
N THR A 16 -7.26 -16.57 -8.49
CA THR A 16 -6.91 -17.99 -8.71
C THR A 16 -7.28 -18.88 -7.51
N ARG A 17 -7.11 -18.35 -6.29
CA ARG A 17 -7.47 -19.03 -5.04
C ARG A 17 -8.97 -19.07 -4.77
N GLY A 18 -9.75 -18.24 -5.48
CA GLY A 18 -11.19 -18.11 -5.26
C GLY A 18 -11.53 -17.34 -3.98
N ASP A 19 -10.69 -16.36 -3.63
CA ASP A 19 -10.95 -15.49 -2.49
C ASP A 19 -12.18 -14.60 -2.73
N ALA A 20 -12.64 -13.92 -1.66
CA ALA A 20 -13.72 -12.95 -1.78
C ALA A 20 -13.33 -11.79 -2.71
N ALA A 21 -14.35 -11.07 -3.22
CA ALA A 21 -14.14 -9.95 -4.13
C ALA A 21 -13.24 -8.86 -3.49
N SER A 22 -12.16 -8.50 -4.19
CA SER A 22 -11.27 -7.39 -3.81
C SER A 22 -11.88 -6.05 -4.24
N SER A 23 -11.19 -4.96 -3.93
CA SER A 23 -11.58 -3.64 -4.41
C SER A 23 -11.58 -3.51 -5.94
N ILE A 24 -10.83 -4.35 -6.66
CA ILE A 24 -10.83 -4.38 -8.14
C ILE A 24 -12.14 -4.94 -8.67
N GLU A 25 -12.59 -6.10 -8.20
CA GLU A 25 -13.86 -6.71 -8.62
C GLU A 25 -15.05 -5.86 -8.21
N CYS A 26 -14.98 -5.26 -7.01
CA CYS A 26 -16.00 -4.31 -6.56
C CYS A 26 -16.10 -3.13 -7.53
N TYR A 27 -14.99 -2.52 -7.92
CA TYR A 27 -14.97 -1.38 -8.84
C TYR A 27 -15.44 -1.76 -10.25
N MET A 28 -14.98 -2.91 -10.78
CA MET A 28 -15.42 -3.43 -12.07
C MET A 28 -16.93 -3.66 -12.10
N LYS A 29 -17.49 -4.27 -11.05
CA LYS A 29 -18.92 -4.55 -10.95
C LYS A 29 -19.76 -3.29 -10.79
N GLU A 30 -19.30 -2.33 -9.98
CA GLU A 30 -20.02 -1.08 -9.73
C GLU A 30 -20.09 -0.19 -10.99
N HIS A 31 -18.98 -0.12 -11.75
CA HIS A 31 -18.86 0.80 -12.88
C HIS A 31 -18.96 0.15 -14.26
N GLY A 32 -19.05 -1.18 -14.34
CA GLY A 32 -19.12 -1.92 -15.60
C GLY A 32 -17.87 -1.77 -16.46
N VAL A 33 -16.71 -1.56 -15.84
CA VAL A 33 -15.43 -1.28 -16.51
C VAL A 33 -14.57 -2.54 -16.66
N THR A 34 -13.56 -2.45 -17.52
CA THR A 34 -12.54 -3.49 -17.65
C THR A 34 -11.64 -3.55 -16.42
N LYS A 35 -10.93 -4.66 -16.28
CA LYS A 35 -9.95 -4.88 -15.22
C LYS A 35 -8.81 -3.85 -15.28
N GLU A 36 -8.32 -3.54 -16.47
CA GLU A 36 -7.22 -2.59 -16.69
C GLU A 36 -7.62 -1.17 -16.28
N GLU A 37 -8.87 -0.78 -16.57
CA GLU A 37 -9.45 0.50 -16.13
C GLU A 37 -9.59 0.54 -14.61
N ALA A 38 -10.07 -0.54 -13.98
CA ALA A 38 -10.17 -0.65 -12.52
C ALA A 38 -8.79 -0.56 -11.85
N HIS A 39 -7.78 -1.28 -12.34
CA HIS A 39 -6.40 -1.18 -11.84
C HIS A 39 -5.86 0.24 -11.95
N THR A 40 -6.06 0.88 -13.10
CA THR A 40 -5.61 2.26 -13.34
C THR A 40 -6.31 3.24 -12.39
N LYS A 41 -7.61 3.08 -12.17
CA LYS A 41 -8.35 3.90 -11.22
C LYS A 41 -7.86 3.72 -9.80
N ILE A 42 -7.69 2.48 -9.35
CA ILE A 42 -7.26 2.20 -7.97
C ILE A 42 -5.86 2.76 -7.73
N ARG A 43 -4.93 2.62 -8.69
CA ARG A 43 -3.61 3.30 -8.64
C ARG A 43 -3.74 4.82 -8.51
N ASN A 44 -4.63 5.45 -9.28
CA ASN A 44 -4.85 6.89 -9.17
C ASN A 44 -5.43 7.29 -7.80
N ILE A 45 -6.34 6.48 -7.24
CA ILE A 45 -6.90 6.70 -5.90
C ILE A 45 -5.78 6.63 -4.84
N ILE A 46 -4.89 5.64 -4.93
CA ILE A 46 -3.73 5.51 -4.05
C ILE A 46 -2.82 6.75 -4.14
N GLN A 47 -2.49 7.19 -5.35
CA GLN A 47 -1.64 8.37 -5.56
C GLN A 47 -2.28 9.65 -4.99
N ASN A 48 -3.59 9.79 -5.12
CA ASN A 48 -4.29 10.93 -4.53
C ASN A 48 -4.28 10.88 -3.01
N TYR A 49 -4.51 9.71 -2.40
CA TYR A 49 -4.38 9.55 -0.95
C TYR A 49 -2.99 9.91 -0.42
N TRP A 50 -1.93 9.63 -1.19
CA TRP A 50 -0.58 10.07 -0.84
C TRP A 50 -0.42 11.59 -0.85
N LYS A 51 -0.97 12.26 -1.87
CA LYS A 51 -0.93 13.73 -1.96
C LYS A 51 -1.66 14.34 -0.77
N ASP A 52 -2.86 13.86 -0.48
CA ASP A 52 -3.68 14.32 0.64
C ASP A 52 -2.95 14.09 1.98
N LEU A 53 -2.40 12.89 2.21
CA LEU A 53 -1.67 12.57 3.44
C LEU A 53 -0.46 13.50 3.64
N ASN A 54 0.30 13.76 2.57
CA ASN A 54 1.46 14.65 2.62
C ASN A 54 1.03 16.09 2.92
N GLU A 55 0.02 16.59 2.21
CA GLU A 55 -0.51 17.94 2.40
C GLU A 55 -1.02 18.15 3.83
N GLU A 56 -1.84 17.23 4.33
CA GLU A 56 -2.38 17.31 5.68
C GLU A 56 -1.28 17.22 6.74
N ASN A 57 -0.26 16.36 6.54
CA ASN A 57 0.87 16.28 7.46
C ASN A 57 1.65 17.61 7.61
N PHE A 58 1.68 18.46 6.56
CA PHE A 58 2.26 19.81 6.64
C PHE A 58 1.33 20.83 7.31
N LYS A 59 0.02 20.67 7.19
CA LYS A 59 -0.98 21.57 7.78
C LYS A 59 -1.22 21.33 9.26
N VAL A 60 -0.98 20.11 9.75
CA VAL A 60 -1.27 19.77 11.15
C VAL A 60 -0.46 20.64 12.11
N ASP A 61 -1.19 21.36 12.95
CA ASP A 61 -0.62 22.11 14.06
C ASP A 61 -0.14 21.16 15.16
N VAL A 62 1.15 21.24 15.46
CA VAL A 62 1.81 20.41 16.49
C VAL A 62 1.35 20.73 17.90
N ALA A 63 0.74 21.90 18.13
CA ALA A 63 0.10 22.25 19.39
C ALA A 63 -1.23 21.51 19.60
N ILE A 64 -1.90 21.10 18.51
CA ILE A 64 -3.16 20.35 18.55
C ILE A 64 -2.88 18.85 18.52
N VAL A 65 -2.04 18.39 17.60
CA VAL A 65 -1.70 16.97 17.46
C VAL A 65 -0.18 16.80 17.53
N PRO A 66 0.35 16.23 18.63
CA PRO A 66 1.77 15.96 18.77
C PRO A 66 2.33 15.07 17.65
N ARG A 67 3.52 15.41 17.15
CA ARG A 67 4.20 14.64 16.09
C ARG A 67 4.39 13.15 16.43
N VAL A 68 4.57 12.82 17.71
CA VAL A 68 4.71 11.43 18.18
C VAL A 68 3.49 10.57 17.86
N LEU A 69 2.30 11.16 17.71
CA LEU A 69 1.08 10.45 17.32
C LEU A 69 0.93 10.33 15.80
N LEU A 70 1.44 11.31 15.04
CA LEU A 70 1.35 11.35 13.58
C LEU A 70 2.37 10.43 12.90
N VAL A 71 3.60 10.41 13.41
CA VAL A 71 4.73 9.66 12.81
C VAL A 71 4.41 8.17 12.62
N PRO A 72 3.83 7.45 13.61
CA PRO A 72 3.46 6.04 13.41
C PRO A 72 2.46 5.82 12.27
N ILE A 73 1.47 6.72 12.11
CA ILE A 73 0.44 6.62 11.06
C ILE A 73 1.08 6.78 9.68
N ILE A 74 1.96 7.78 9.54
CA ILE A 74 2.69 8.04 8.29
C ILE A 74 3.64 6.88 7.97
N ASN A 75 4.34 6.37 8.98
CA ASN A 75 5.25 5.23 8.80
C ASN A 75 4.49 3.97 8.43
N LEU A 76 3.27 3.75 8.96
CA LEU A 76 2.42 2.63 8.53
C LEU A 76 2.05 2.75 7.05
N ALA A 77 1.71 3.95 6.57
CA ALA A 77 1.44 4.17 5.15
C ALA A 77 2.68 3.90 4.27
N ARG A 78 3.86 4.34 4.71
CA ARG A 78 5.14 4.10 4.01
C ARG A 78 5.50 2.62 3.95
N VAL A 79 5.37 1.91 5.07
CA VAL A 79 5.62 0.46 5.11
C VAL A 79 4.63 -0.28 4.21
N ALA A 80 3.35 0.12 4.21
CA ALA A 80 2.35 -0.47 3.32
C ALA A 80 2.66 -0.21 1.83
N GLU A 81 3.22 0.94 1.47
CA GLU A 81 3.69 1.15 0.09
C GLU A 81 4.88 0.24 -0.22
N PHE A 82 5.92 0.24 0.62
CA PHE A 82 7.10 -0.58 0.42
C PHE A 82 6.78 -2.08 0.24
N LEU A 83 5.85 -2.61 1.02
CA LEU A 83 5.48 -4.02 0.96
C LEU A 83 4.72 -4.42 -0.31
N TYR A 84 4.14 -3.46 -1.03
CA TYR A 84 3.20 -3.71 -2.14
C TYR A 84 3.49 -2.83 -3.38
N ILE A 85 4.68 -2.23 -3.48
CA ILE A 85 5.00 -1.30 -4.58
C ILE A 85 5.19 -2.03 -5.92
N ASP A 86 5.74 -3.25 -5.87
CA ASP A 86 6.02 -4.08 -7.05
C ASP A 86 5.11 -5.32 -7.09
N GLU A 87 5.23 -6.20 -6.10
CA GLU A 87 4.38 -7.39 -5.88
C GLU A 87 4.03 -7.51 -4.39
N ASP A 88 3.31 -8.57 -3.97
CA ASP A 88 3.10 -8.84 -2.54
C ASP A 88 4.40 -9.35 -1.90
N ALA A 89 5.08 -8.50 -1.12
CA ALA A 89 6.35 -8.83 -0.47
C ALA A 89 6.26 -9.99 0.55
N TYR A 90 5.06 -10.32 1.05
CA TYR A 90 4.89 -11.43 1.98
C TYR A 90 4.93 -12.77 1.27
N THR A 91 4.29 -12.83 0.10
CA THR A 91 4.13 -14.06 -0.67
C THR A 91 5.25 -14.23 -1.70
N PHE A 92 5.70 -13.13 -2.31
CA PHE A 92 6.78 -13.11 -3.30
C PHE A 92 7.98 -12.36 -2.80
N SER A 93 9.12 -13.04 -2.82
CA SER A 93 10.35 -12.51 -2.27
C SER A 93 11.12 -11.60 -3.23
N LYS A 94 10.60 -11.21 -4.41
CA LYS A 94 11.39 -10.34 -5.31
C LYS A 94 11.46 -8.90 -4.80
N ASN A 95 10.62 -8.52 -3.84
CA ASN A 95 10.67 -7.19 -3.21
C ASN A 95 11.83 -7.03 -2.22
N ASN A 96 12.77 -7.97 -2.16
CA ASN A 96 13.95 -7.94 -1.29
C ASN A 96 13.62 -7.74 0.21
N LEU A 97 12.38 -8.01 0.65
CA LEU A 97 11.98 -7.81 2.05
C LEU A 97 12.90 -8.59 3.00
N LYS A 98 13.29 -9.81 2.63
CA LYS A 98 14.26 -10.62 3.40
C LYS A 98 15.63 -9.97 3.47
N ASP A 99 16.09 -9.36 2.38
CA ASP A 99 17.39 -8.70 2.32
C ASP A 99 17.37 -7.40 3.12
N VAL A 100 16.28 -6.63 3.03
CA VAL A 100 16.05 -5.43 3.84
C VAL A 100 16.00 -5.77 5.32
N ILE A 101 15.28 -6.81 5.71
CA ILE A 101 15.26 -7.29 7.10
C ILE A 101 16.68 -7.69 7.52
N SER A 102 17.40 -8.46 6.71
CA SER A 102 18.76 -8.89 7.04
C SER A 102 19.68 -7.69 7.28
N ALA A 103 19.68 -6.72 6.37
CA ALA A 103 20.49 -5.51 6.48
C ALA A 103 20.09 -4.60 7.67
N MET A 104 18.83 -4.61 8.10
CA MET A 104 18.34 -3.72 9.16
C MET A 104 18.44 -4.28 10.57
N VAL A 105 18.27 -5.60 10.74
CA VAL A 105 18.17 -6.24 12.07
C VAL A 105 19.10 -7.42 12.30
N ILE A 106 19.75 -7.96 11.27
CA ILE A 106 20.66 -9.11 11.40
C ILE A 106 22.12 -8.65 11.24
N ASP A 107 22.41 -7.97 10.14
CA ASP A 107 23.76 -7.61 9.76
C ASP A 107 24.21 -6.34 10.50
N PRO A 108 25.34 -6.37 11.22
CA PRO A 108 25.87 -5.18 11.87
C PRO A 108 26.45 -4.21 10.83
N ILE A 109 26.35 -2.91 11.12
CA ILE A 109 27.09 -1.89 10.38
C ILE A 109 28.56 -1.99 10.82
N ILE A 110 29.45 -2.34 9.89
CA ILE A 110 30.91 -2.40 10.10
C ILE A 110 31.53 -1.03 9.86
#